data_AF-A0A818Z3G0-F1
#
_entry.id   AF-A0A818Z3G0-F1
#
_cell.length_a   1.000
_cell.length_b   1.000
_cell.length_c   1.000
_cell.angle_alpha   90.00
_cell.angle_beta   90.00
_cell.angle_gamma   90.00
#
_symmetry.space_group_name_H-M   'P 1'
#
loop_
_entity.id
_entity.type
_entity.pdbx_description
1 polymer ?
#
loop_
_entity_poly.entity_id
_entity_poly.type
_entity_poly.pdbx_seq_one_letter_code
_entity_poly.pdbx_strand_id
1 'polypeptide(L)'
;MASFDTTVLIIDGKKFLQSIPIIEYIDETYRVQSQLLPEDSYQRYQARLISEIIASGTQVSLVFLNFSYSLCLFIVFHSNLKPFHSTSVLKRIGEEKNAEWTCPYIKLGLDAVEKALEESAGRYCVGDQISIADCCLVPELYFARLFKVDLTAYPIMTAIEERLNELLEFKAAHPNRQQDCPEEEKLKS
;
A
#
# COMPACT_ATOMS: atom_id res chain seq x y z
N MET A 1 -17.03 3.90 -23.83
CA MET A 1 -16.11 4.81 -23.11
C MET A 1 -15.69 4.04 -21.86
N ALA A 2 -14.44 3.58 -21.79
CA ALA A 2 -14.00 2.73 -20.67
C ALA A 2 -14.00 3.57 -19.38
N SER A 3 -14.78 3.15 -18.38
CA SER A 3 -14.66 3.68 -17.02
C SER A 3 -13.24 3.42 -16.54
N PHE A 4 -12.53 4.47 -16.14
CA PHE A 4 -11.24 4.36 -15.49
C PHE A 4 -11.52 4.27 -14.00
N ASP A 5 -11.69 3.06 -13.47
CA ASP A 5 -11.85 2.79 -12.04
C ASP A 5 -10.48 2.91 -11.36
N THR A 6 -9.92 4.13 -11.36
CA THR A 6 -8.73 4.48 -10.59
C THR A 6 -9.15 5.15 -9.28
N THR A 7 -8.38 4.97 -8.20
CA THR A 7 -8.53 5.82 -7.00
C THR A 7 -8.32 7.27 -7.43
N VAL A 8 -9.42 7.97 -7.66
CA VAL A 8 -9.46 9.40 -7.96
C VAL A 8 -10.01 10.07 -6.72
N LEU A 9 -9.18 10.89 -6.09
CA LEU A 9 -9.68 11.78 -5.05
C LEU A 9 -10.19 13.06 -5.73
N ILE A 10 -11.41 13.47 -5.39
CA ILE A 10 -12.01 14.72 -5.85
C ILE A 10 -12.25 15.63 -4.66
N ILE A 11 -11.50 16.72 -4.58
CA ILE A 11 -11.64 17.78 -3.56
C ILE A 11 -11.74 19.11 -4.29
N ASP A 12 -12.73 19.93 -3.94
CA ASP A 12 -12.97 21.27 -4.52
C ASP A 12 -13.02 21.28 -6.06
N GLY A 13 -13.60 20.23 -6.65
CA GLY A 13 -13.71 20.08 -8.11
C GLY A 13 -12.40 19.72 -8.82
N LYS A 14 -11.27 19.58 -8.10
CA LYS A 14 -10.00 19.11 -8.64
C LYS A 14 -9.90 17.59 -8.54
N LYS A 15 -9.31 16.96 -9.54
CA LYS A 15 -9.06 15.51 -9.58
C LYS A 15 -7.60 15.24 -9.27
N PHE A 16 -7.36 14.39 -8.28
CA PHE A 16 -6.03 13.95 -7.88
C PHE A 16 -5.87 12.46 -8.18
N LEU A 17 -4.66 12.08 -8.57
CA LEU A 17 -4.27 10.72 -8.95
C LEU A 17 -3.02 10.33 -8.16
N GLN A 18 -2.80 9.01 -7.99
CA GLN A 18 -1.71 8.40 -7.24
C GLN A 18 -1.82 8.60 -5.72
N SER A 19 -1.65 7.52 -4.96
CA SER A 19 -1.86 7.52 -3.51
C SER A 19 -0.86 8.40 -2.76
N ILE A 20 0.45 8.28 -3.05
CA ILE A 20 1.48 9.04 -2.34
C ILE A 20 1.31 10.56 -2.53
N PRO A 21 1.19 11.12 -3.75
CA PRO A 21 0.94 12.55 -3.93
C PRO A 21 -0.38 13.03 -3.32
N ILE A 22 -1.41 12.18 -3.31
CA ILE A 22 -2.68 12.48 -2.65
C ILE A 22 -2.49 12.63 -1.13
N ILE A 23 -1.79 11.69 -0.49
CA ILE A 23 -1.55 11.74 0.96
C ILE A 23 -0.70 12.96 1.32
N GLU A 24 0.34 13.27 0.54
CA GLU A 24 1.14 14.47 0.76
C GLU A 24 0.31 15.76 0.61
N TYR A 25 -0.55 15.85 -0.42
CA TYR A 25 -1.45 17.00 -0.58
C TYR A 25 -2.39 17.16 0.63
N ILE A 26 -2.93 16.07 1.16
CA ILE A 26 -3.78 16.10 2.35
C ILE A 26 -2.98 16.55 3.59
N ASP A 27 -1.78 16.01 3.80
CA ASP A 27 -0.90 16.41 4.91
C ASP A 27 -0.56 17.91 4.86
N GLU A 28 -0.30 18.45 3.67
CA GLU A 28 0.00 19.87 3.47
C GLU A 28 -1.22 20.78 3.70
N THR A 29 -2.41 20.34 3.34
CA THR A 29 -3.64 21.17 3.36
C THR A 29 -4.46 21.04 4.65
N TYR A 30 -4.38 19.91 5.35
CA TYR A 30 -5.15 19.61 6.56
C TYR A 30 -4.27 19.41 7.81
N ARG A 31 -3.05 19.95 7.80
CA ARG A 31 -2.00 19.79 8.82
C ARG A 31 -2.39 20.10 10.27
N VAL A 32 -3.48 20.83 10.49
CA VAL A 32 -4.00 21.18 11.83
C VAL A 32 -4.65 19.96 12.52
N GLN A 33 -5.17 19.01 11.75
CA GLN A 33 -5.91 17.85 12.29
C GLN A 33 -5.01 16.63 12.50
N SER A 34 -4.03 16.42 11.61
CA SER A 34 -3.07 15.32 11.67
C SER A 34 -1.82 15.67 10.88
N GLN A 35 -0.65 15.25 11.37
CA GLN A 35 0.62 15.31 10.65
C GLN A 35 1.07 13.88 10.34
N LEU A 36 1.14 13.55 9.06
CA LEU A 36 1.58 12.26 8.53
C LEU A 36 3.03 12.30 8.03
N LEU A 37 3.64 13.48 7.95
CA LEU A 37 5.07 13.61 7.76
C LEU A 37 5.71 14.24 9.00
N PRO A 38 6.75 13.61 9.59
CA PRO A 38 7.46 14.15 10.74
C PRO A 38 7.95 15.59 10.53
N GLU A 39 8.25 16.29 11.63
CA GLU A 39 8.89 17.61 11.56
C GLU A 39 10.38 17.50 11.20
N ASP A 40 11.08 16.50 11.76
CA ASP A 40 12.48 16.26 11.48
C ASP A 40 12.71 15.84 10.03
N SER A 41 13.67 16.48 9.37
CA SER A 41 13.90 16.30 7.93
C SER A 41 14.40 14.90 7.58
N TYR A 42 15.15 14.24 8.46
CA TYR A 42 15.65 12.90 8.24
C TYR A 42 14.55 11.86 8.45
N GLN A 43 13.72 12.02 9.49
CA GLN A 43 12.54 11.17 9.69
C GLN A 43 11.53 11.31 8.53
N ARG A 44 11.37 12.51 7.95
CA ARG A 44 10.57 12.68 6.71
C ARG A 44 11.14 11.88 5.54
N TYR A 45 12.46 11.86 5.40
CA TYR A 45 13.12 11.05 4.39
C TYR A 45 12.86 9.56 4.62
N GLN A 46 13.00 9.07 5.87
CA GLN A 46 12.72 7.68 6.21
C GLN A 46 11.26 7.28 5.91
N ALA A 47 10.30 8.14 6.27
CA ALA A 47 8.88 7.89 6.02
C ALA A 47 8.60 7.75 4.52
N ARG A 48 9.14 8.67 3.71
CA ARG A 48 9.01 8.62 2.24
C ARG A 48 9.71 7.42 1.63
N LEU A 49 10.91 7.08 2.11
CA LEU A 49 11.66 5.92 1.62
C LEU A 49 10.83 4.65 1.79
N ILE A 50 10.27 4.40 2.98
CA ILE A 50 9.45 3.22 3.24
C ILE A 50 8.19 3.23 2.37
N SER A 51 7.47 4.37 2.31
CA SER A 51 6.28 4.51 1.46
C SER A 51 6.57 4.25 -0.01
N GLU A 52 7.71 4.71 -0.53
CA GLU A 52 8.12 4.50 -1.92
C GLU A 52 8.57 3.07 -2.18
N ILE A 53 9.26 2.41 -1.24
CA ILE A 53 9.59 0.98 -1.36
C ILE A 53 8.30 0.16 -1.46
N ILE A 54 7.29 0.47 -0.64
CA ILE A 54 5.98 -0.19 -0.70
C ILE A 54 5.29 0.15 -2.03
N ALA A 55 5.11 1.43 -2.34
CA ALA A 55 4.40 1.86 -3.54
C ALA A 55 5.03 1.27 -4.82
N SER A 56 6.36 1.24 -4.91
CA SER A 56 7.08 0.71 -6.07
C SER A 56 7.18 -0.82 -6.08
N GLY A 57 7.42 -1.47 -4.93
CA GLY A 57 7.56 -2.93 -4.81
C GLY A 57 6.27 -3.69 -5.11
N THR A 58 5.14 -3.17 -4.64
CA THR A 58 3.80 -3.75 -4.86
C THR A 58 3.33 -3.52 -6.31
N GLN A 59 3.61 -2.34 -6.87
CA GLN A 59 3.14 -1.97 -8.20
C GLN A 59 3.89 -2.72 -9.31
N VAL A 60 5.17 -3.05 -9.11
CA VAL A 60 5.96 -3.83 -10.09
C VAL A 60 5.46 -5.29 -10.17
N SER A 61 5.10 -5.90 -9.05
CA SER A 61 4.61 -7.29 -8.99
C SER A 61 3.31 -7.51 -9.76
N LEU A 62 2.43 -6.50 -9.83
CA LEU A 62 1.16 -6.54 -10.56
C LEU A 62 1.30 -6.19 -12.06
N VAL A 63 2.31 -5.40 -12.44
CA VAL A 63 2.62 -5.13 -13.86
C VAL A 63 3.21 -6.39 -14.52
N PHE A 64 4.02 -7.16 -13.82
CA PHE A 64 4.61 -8.40 -14.35
C PHE A 64 3.57 -9.49 -14.68
N LEU A 65 2.44 -9.54 -13.97
CA LEU A 65 1.34 -10.47 -14.28
C LEU A 65 0.68 -10.21 -15.64
N ASN A 66 0.93 -9.05 -16.27
CA ASN A 66 0.45 -8.75 -17.63
C ASN A 66 1.55 -8.87 -18.71
N PHE A 67 2.83 -9.09 -18.34
CA PHE A 67 3.96 -8.92 -19.25
C PHE A 67 4.71 -10.22 -19.62
N SER A 68 4.03 -11.37 -19.61
CA SER A 68 4.57 -12.59 -20.26
C SER A 68 4.35 -12.60 -21.79
N TYR A 69 4.16 -11.44 -22.42
CA TYR A 69 4.22 -11.30 -23.87
C TYR A 69 5.02 -10.04 -24.24
N SER A 70 6.30 -10.29 -24.51
CA SER A 70 7.24 -9.42 -25.23
C SER A 70 7.95 -8.34 -24.42
N LEU A 71 9.23 -8.66 -24.14
CA LEU A 71 10.37 -7.75 -24.18
C LEU A 71 10.52 -6.78 -22.99
N CYS A 72 11.41 -7.17 -22.07
CA CYS A 72 12.23 -6.25 -21.30
C CYS A 72 12.85 -5.21 -22.24
N LEU A 73 12.31 -3.98 -22.33
CA LEU A 73 13.02 -2.80 -22.85
C LEU A 73 12.19 -1.51 -22.66
N PHE A 74 12.86 -0.52 -22.05
CA PHE A 74 12.59 0.92 -21.95
C PHE A 74 12.04 1.46 -20.61
N ILE A 75 12.99 1.85 -19.75
CA ILE A 75 13.13 3.17 -19.13
C ILE A 75 11.83 3.94 -18.83
N VAL A 76 11.58 4.21 -17.55
CA VAL A 76 10.76 5.33 -17.02
C VAL A 76 9.38 5.46 -17.66
N PHE A 77 8.35 4.90 -17.02
CA PHE A 77 6.97 5.31 -17.26
C PHE A 77 6.25 5.54 -15.92
N HIS A 78 6.54 6.70 -15.30
CA HIS A 78 5.58 7.40 -14.45
C HIS A 78 4.37 7.75 -15.32
N SER A 79 3.41 6.83 -15.48
CA SER A 79 2.11 7.12 -16.11
C SER A 79 1.15 5.93 -16.02
N ASN A 80 0.03 6.17 -15.35
CA ASN A 80 -1.30 5.76 -15.81
C ASN A 80 -1.54 4.26 -16.06
N LEU A 81 -1.26 3.41 -15.07
CA LEU A 81 -1.83 2.07 -15.02
C LEU A 81 -2.96 2.02 -13.99
N LYS A 82 -4.09 1.47 -14.45
CA LYS A 82 -5.33 1.29 -13.69
C LYS A 82 -5.03 0.50 -12.40
N PRO A 83 -5.61 0.85 -11.24
CA PRO A 83 -5.56 -0.03 -10.10
C PRO A 83 -6.40 -1.24 -10.45
N PHE A 84 -5.71 -2.38 -10.45
CA PHE A 84 -6.30 -3.68 -10.63
C PHE A 84 -6.91 -4.13 -9.29
N HIS A 85 -7.84 -3.35 -8.75
CA HIS A 85 -8.59 -3.68 -7.53
C HIS A 85 -10.04 -4.10 -7.83
N SER A 86 -10.34 -4.48 -9.08
CA SER A 86 -11.61 -5.11 -9.39
C SER A 86 -11.49 -6.62 -9.19
N THR A 87 -12.25 -7.17 -8.25
CA THR A 87 -12.46 -8.62 -8.02
C THR A 87 -12.72 -9.38 -9.33
N SER A 88 -13.29 -8.70 -10.33
CA SER A 88 -13.48 -9.15 -11.72
C SER A 88 -12.22 -9.67 -12.40
N VAL A 89 -11.04 -9.13 -12.09
CA VAL A 89 -9.79 -9.53 -12.75
C VAL A 89 -8.98 -10.55 -11.98
N LEU A 90 -9.07 -10.60 -10.65
CA LEU A 90 -8.60 -11.77 -9.89
C LEU A 90 -9.29 -13.05 -10.40
N LYS A 91 -10.60 -12.98 -10.69
CA LYS A 91 -11.35 -14.05 -11.37
C LYS A 91 -10.87 -14.36 -12.80
N ARG A 92 -10.23 -13.41 -13.49
CA ARG A 92 -9.82 -13.53 -14.89
C ARG A 92 -8.39 -14.02 -15.07
N ILE A 93 -7.55 -13.93 -14.03
CA ILE A 93 -6.16 -14.43 -14.06
C ILE A 93 -6.04 -15.89 -13.56
N GLY A 94 -7.13 -16.53 -13.14
CA GLY A 94 -7.11 -17.92 -12.68
C GLY A 94 -6.52 -18.05 -11.28
N GLU A 95 -7.34 -18.50 -10.34
CA GLU A 95 -7.13 -18.37 -8.88
C GLU A 95 -5.94 -19.16 -8.31
N GLU A 96 -5.20 -19.95 -9.12
CA GLU A 96 -4.20 -20.90 -8.60
C GLU A 96 -2.76 -20.77 -9.14
N LYS A 97 -2.43 -19.84 -10.06
CA LYS A 97 -1.09 -19.87 -10.71
C LYS A 97 -0.18 -18.65 -10.58
N ASN A 98 -0.53 -17.64 -9.80
CA ASN A 98 0.33 -16.45 -9.67
C ASN A 98 1.14 -16.34 -8.38
N ALA A 99 0.82 -17.08 -7.31
CA ALA A 99 1.57 -16.98 -6.06
C ALA A 99 3.05 -17.38 -6.23
N GLU A 100 3.35 -18.40 -7.03
CA GLU A 100 4.74 -18.85 -7.29
C GLU A 100 5.62 -17.75 -7.91
N TRP A 101 5.04 -16.91 -8.78
CA TRP A 101 5.76 -15.83 -9.46
C TRP A 101 5.66 -14.50 -8.73
N THR A 102 4.58 -14.22 -7.99
CA THR A 102 4.36 -12.94 -7.31
C THR A 102 4.99 -12.91 -5.92
N CYS A 103 4.95 -14.02 -5.17
CA CYS A 103 5.48 -14.07 -3.80
C CYS A 103 6.97 -13.69 -3.69
N PRO A 104 7.88 -14.10 -4.59
CA PRO A 104 9.29 -13.69 -4.50
C PRO A 104 9.49 -12.17 -4.57
N TYR A 105 8.71 -11.46 -5.40
CA TYR A 105 8.82 -10.00 -5.54
C TYR A 105 8.17 -9.24 -4.39
N ILE A 106 7.03 -9.74 -3.88
CA ILE A 106 6.44 -9.21 -2.64
C ILE A 106 7.46 -9.34 -1.51
N LYS A 107 8.05 -10.54 -1.34
CA LYS A 107 9.09 -10.78 -0.33
C LYS A 107 10.28 -9.82 -0.47
N LEU A 108 10.75 -9.55 -1.69
CA LEU A 108 11.83 -8.57 -1.90
C LEU A 108 11.48 -7.17 -1.37
N GLY A 109 10.25 -6.72 -1.59
CA GLY A 109 9.76 -5.45 -1.04
C GLY A 109 9.66 -5.48 0.48
N LEU A 110 9.07 -6.54 1.04
CA LEU A 110 8.94 -6.71 2.49
C LEU A 110 10.31 -6.81 3.19
N ASP A 111 11.27 -7.55 2.62
CA ASP A 111 12.64 -7.66 3.13
C ASP A 111 13.31 -6.27 3.19
N ALA A 112 13.12 -5.44 2.16
CA ALA A 112 13.67 -4.09 2.12
C ALA A 112 13.01 -3.16 3.15
N VAL A 113 11.68 -3.26 3.33
CA VAL A 113 10.95 -2.48 4.34
C VAL A 113 11.35 -2.89 5.75
N GLU A 114 11.33 -4.18 6.06
CA GLU A 114 11.74 -4.71 7.37
C GLU A 114 13.16 -4.25 7.72
N LYS A 115 14.09 -4.28 6.74
CA LYS A 115 15.44 -3.78 6.94
C LYS A 115 15.50 -2.27 7.22
N ALA A 116 14.72 -1.47 6.49
CA ALA A 116 14.65 -0.03 6.71
C ALA A 116 14.04 0.33 8.08
N LEU A 117 13.12 -0.51 8.57
CA LEU A 117 12.49 -0.34 9.87
C LEU A 117 13.45 -0.60 11.04
N GLU A 118 14.51 -1.41 10.88
CA GLU A 118 15.53 -1.58 11.93
C GLU A 118 16.18 -0.26 12.36
N GLU A 119 16.28 0.71 11.45
CA GLU A 119 16.93 2.01 11.71
C GLU A 119 15.93 3.14 12.07
N SER A 120 14.66 2.97 11.71
CA SER A 120 13.66 4.05 11.75
C SER A 120 12.52 3.80 12.72
N ALA A 121 12.17 2.53 12.98
CA ALA A 121 11.00 2.19 13.76
C ALA A 121 11.15 2.56 15.24
N GLY A 122 10.11 3.19 15.78
CA GLY A 122 9.88 3.31 17.21
C GLY A 122 8.60 2.60 17.57
N ARG A 123 7.61 3.34 18.08
CA ARG A 123 6.23 2.83 18.19
C ARG A 123 5.61 2.51 16.82
N TYR A 124 5.94 3.28 15.78
CA TYR A 124 5.42 3.16 14.42
C TYR A 124 6.57 3.02 13.41
N CYS A 125 6.28 3.10 12.11
CA CYS A 125 7.29 2.97 11.05
C CYS A 125 8.45 3.96 11.21
N VAL A 126 8.18 5.18 11.68
CA VAL A 126 9.21 6.21 11.93
C VAL A 126 9.00 6.85 13.29
N GLY A 127 9.85 6.47 14.24
CA GLY A 127 9.75 6.94 15.63
C GLY A 127 8.38 6.61 16.26
N ASP A 128 7.84 7.56 17.02
CA ASP A 128 6.64 7.34 17.84
C ASP A 128 5.35 7.99 17.30
N GLN A 129 5.41 8.58 16.11
CA GLN A 129 4.27 9.22 15.44
C GLN A 129 3.85 8.43 14.19
N ILE A 130 2.53 8.38 13.94
CA ILE A 130 1.99 7.77 12.73
C ILE A 130 2.40 8.64 11.54
N SER A 131 2.87 7.99 10.48
CA SER A 131 3.38 8.63 9.28
C SER A 131 2.77 8.05 8.01
N ILE A 132 3.07 8.64 6.87
CA ILE A 132 2.73 8.10 5.54
C ILE A 132 3.22 6.66 5.35
N ALA A 133 4.32 6.26 6.00
CA ALA A 133 4.83 4.89 5.95
C ALA A 133 3.84 3.90 6.56
N ASP A 134 3.20 4.27 7.68
CA ASP A 134 2.20 3.45 8.36
C ASP A 134 0.92 3.31 7.53
N CYS A 135 0.51 4.38 6.84
CA CYS A 135 -0.61 4.35 5.90
C CYS A 135 -0.35 3.40 4.71
N CYS A 136 0.91 3.21 4.32
CA CYS A 136 1.30 2.28 3.26
C CYS A 136 1.51 0.84 3.77
N LEU A 137 1.99 0.68 5.01
CA LEU A 137 2.35 -0.62 5.58
C LEU A 137 1.15 -1.55 5.75
N VAL A 138 0.05 -1.07 6.35
CA VAL A 138 -1.10 -1.93 6.69
C VAL A 138 -1.76 -2.53 5.44
N PRO A 139 -2.05 -1.76 4.38
CA PRO A 139 -2.56 -2.33 3.13
C PRO A 139 -1.58 -3.33 2.47
N GLU A 140 -0.28 -3.11 2.57
CA GLU A 140 0.73 -4.00 2.00
C GLU A 140 0.77 -5.36 2.70
N LEU A 141 0.69 -5.38 4.03
CA LEU A 141 0.63 -6.63 4.79
C LEU A 141 -0.69 -7.38 4.57
N TYR A 142 -1.80 -6.66 4.42
CA TYR A 142 -3.07 -7.27 4.00
C TYR A 142 -2.92 -7.95 2.62
N PHE A 143 -2.30 -7.26 1.65
CA PHE A 143 -2.05 -7.80 0.33
C PHE A 143 -1.11 -9.02 0.36
N ALA A 144 -0.01 -8.95 1.11
CA ALA A 144 0.91 -10.08 1.30
C ALA A 144 0.18 -11.33 1.83
N ARG A 145 -0.78 -11.17 2.75
CA ARG A 145 -1.63 -12.28 3.22
C ARG A 145 -2.55 -12.84 2.14
N LEU A 146 -3.12 -12.01 1.27
CA LEU A 146 -3.93 -12.47 0.14
C LEU A 146 -3.11 -13.36 -0.82
N PHE A 147 -1.82 -13.07 -0.98
CA PHE A 147 -0.90 -13.88 -1.79
C PHE A 147 -0.24 -15.03 -0.99
N LYS A 148 -0.68 -15.28 0.24
CA LYS A 148 -0.17 -16.36 1.12
C LYS A 148 1.32 -16.23 1.43
N VAL A 149 1.85 -15.01 1.49
CA VAL A 149 3.21 -14.76 1.99
C VAL A 149 3.23 -14.99 3.50
N ASP A 150 4.23 -15.73 3.98
CA ASP A 150 4.47 -15.94 5.40
C ASP A 150 5.08 -14.69 6.03
N LEU A 151 4.29 -14.03 6.89
CA LEU A 151 4.69 -12.79 7.56
C LEU A 151 5.46 -13.01 8.86
N THR A 152 5.67 -14.27 9.29
CA THR A 152 6.46 -14.55 10.51
C THR A 152 7.93 -14.13 10.38
N ALA A 153 8.42 -13.94 9.14
CA ALA A 153 9.74 -13.41 8.83
C ALA A 153 9.88 -11.88 9.04
N TYR A 154 8.77 -11.16 9.28
CA TYR A 154 8.72 -9.69 9.36
C TYR A 154 8.17 -9.22 10.72
N PRO A 155 8.88 -9.47 11.82
CA PRO A 155 8.40 -9.18 13.18
C PRO A 155 8.21 -7.68 13.48
N ILE A 156 9.01 -6.77 12.90
CA ILE A 156 8.88 -5.33 13.14
C ILE A 156 7.60 -4.83 12.44
N MET A 157 7.44 -5.16 11.16
CA MET A 157 6.24 -4.82 10.38
C MET A 157 4.95 -5.33 11.04
N THR A 158 4.92 -6.60 11.42
CA THR A 158 3.71 -7.20 12.04
C THR A 158 3.39 -6.60 13.41
N ALA A 159 4.40 -6.31 14.23
CA ALA A 159 4.17 -5.63 15.51
C ALA A 159 3.64 -4.20 15.34
N ILE A 160 4.13 -3.44 14.35
CA ILE A 160 3.60 -2.10 14.02
C ILE A 160 2.15 -2.21 13.55
N GLU A 161 1.86 -3.14 12.65
CA GLU A 161 0.52 -3.37 12.11
C GLU A 161 -0.49 -3.71 13.20
N GLU A 162 -0.13 -4.57 14.16
CA GLU A 162 -0.98 -4.89 15.31
C GLU A 162 -1.40 -3.64 16.07
N ARG A 163 -0.45 -2.74 16.36
CA ARG A 163 -0.73 -1.46 17.05
C ARG A 163 -1.62 -0.54 16.21
N LEU A 164 -1.35 -0.44 14.91
CA LEU A 164 -2.16 0.39 14.01
C LEU A 164 -3.60 -0.14 13.91
N ASN A 165 -3.77 -1.46 13.84
CA ASN A 165 -5.08 -2.10 13.78
C ASN A 165 -5.93 -1.94 15.05
N GLU A 166 -5.36 -1.47 16.17
CA GLU A 166 -6.13 -1.10 17.36
C GLU A 166 -6.84 0.25 17.20
N LEU A 167 -6.32 1.14 16.35
CA LEU A 167 -6.81 2.49 16.15
C LEU A 167 -8.14 2.53 15.39
N LEU A 168 -9.00 3.49 15.74
CA LEU A 168 -10.35 3.59 15.16
C LEU A 168 -10.29 3.92 13.67
N GLU A 169 -9.31 4.72 13.27
CA GLU A 169 -9.07 5.16 11.90
C GLU A 169 -8.74 3.98 10.99
N PHE A 170 -7.83 3.10 11.41
CA PHE A 170 -7.46 1.89 10.65
C PHE A 170 -8.58 0.85 10.63
N LYS A 171 -9.30 0.68 11.75
CA LYS A 171 -10.50 -0.18 11.79
C LYS A 171 -11.56 0.31 10.81
N ALA A 172 -11.82 1.62 10.76
CA ALA A 172 -12.82 2.21 9.86
C ALA A 172 -12.40 2.11 8.38
N ALA A 173 -11.10 2.24 8.10
CA ALA A 173 -10.55 2.12 6.75
C ALA A 173 -10.39 0.66 6.25
N HIS A 174 -10.64 -0.34 7.10
CA HIS A 174 -10.48 -1.74 6.73
C HIS A 174 -11.34 -2.12 5.50
N PRO A 175 -10.81 -2.85 4.50
CA PRO A 175 -11.55 -3.23 3.29
C PRO A 175 -12.93 -3.86 3.57
N ASN A 176 -12.98 -4.77 4.53
CA ASN A 176 -14.21 -5.49 4.92
C ASN A 176 -15.27 -4.63 5.64
N ARG A 177 -15.03 -3.33 5.82
CA ARG A 177 -15.97 -2.36 6.39
C ARG A 177 -16.42 -1.30 5.38
N GLN A 178 -15.93 -1.37 4.15
CA GLN A 178 -16.32 -0.43 3.10
C GLN A 178 -17.69 -0.77 2.53
N GLN A 179 -18.39 0.25 2.03
CA GLN A 179 -19.75 0.11 1.52
C GLN A 179 -19.85 -0.88 0.34
N ASP A 180 -18.80 -0.93 -0.46
CA ASP A 180 -18.64 -1.75 -1.67
C ASP A 180 -18.04 -3.14 -1.40
N CYS A 181 -17.72 -3.48 -0.14
CA CYS A 181 -17.28 -4.83 0.21
C CYS A 181 -18.39 -5.86 -0.06
N PRO A 182 -18.10 -7.02 -0.67
CA PRO A 182 -19.06 -8.12 -0.81
C PRO A 182 -19.63 -8.57 0.54
N GLU A 183 -20.92 -8.88 0.60
CA GLU A 183 -21.61 -9.24 1.86
C GLU A 183 -20.98 -10.44 2.57
N GLU A 184 -20.49 -11.42 1.82
CA GLU A 184 -19.79 -12.59 2.32
C GLU A 184 -18.46 -12.27 3.03
N GLU A 185 -17.83 -11.15 2.68
CA GLU A 185 -16.52 -10.73 3.21
C GLU A 185 -16.66 -9.68 4.34
N LYS A 186 -17.84 -9.07 4.50
CA LYS A 186 -18.06 -8.05 5.53
C LYS A 186 -17.82 -8.58 6.95
N LEU A 187 -17.05 -7.81 7.73
CA LEU A 187 -16.88 -8.10 9.15
C LEU A 187 -18.23 -7.89 9.85
N LYS A 188 -18.74 -8.94 10.50
CA LYS A 188 -19.92 -8.82 11.37
C LYS A 188 -19.54 -7.96 12.58
N SER A 189 -20.35 -6.94 12.83
CA SER A 189 -20.20 -5.98 13.92
C SER A 189 -20.21 -6.63 15.28
#